data_AF-A0A9Q0VPT2-F1
#
_entry.id   AF-A0A9Q0VPT2-F1
#
_cell.length_a   1.000
_cell.length_b   1.000
_cell.length_c   1.000
_cell.angle_alpha   90.00
_cell.angle_beta   90.00
_cell.angle_gamma   90.00
#
_symmetry.space_group_name_H-M   'P 1'
#
loop_
_entity.id
_entity.type
_entity.pdbx_description
1 polymer ?
#
loop_
_entity_poly.entity_id
_entity_poly.type
_entity_poly.pdbx_seq_one_letter_code
_entity_poly.pdbx_strand_id
1 'polypeptide(L)'
;MRLKVPPTLNQFTKTLDKNLASNLFKMLLKYRPEDEAAKKMEIPYCIVKGKSRLGAIVHKKTASVLCLTTVKNEDKLEFSRILEAIKANFNDKYDEYRKRWGGGIMGSKSLAKTKAKDKVLAKETAQRMN
;
A
#
# COMPACT_ATOMS: atom_id res chain seq x y z
N MET A 1 1.46 -13.89 -8.46
CA MET A 1 0.16 -13.81 -9.16
C MET A 1 0.41 -13.78 -10.65
N ARG A 2 -0.07 -14.81 -11.38
CA ARG A 2 0.15 -14.91 -12.83
C ARG A 2 -0.83 -14.09 -13.66
N LEU A 3 -2.06 -13.92 -13.19
CA LEU A 3 -3.08 -13.12 -13.87
C LEU A 3 -2.71 -11.63 -13.84
N LYS A 4 -3.05 -10.90 -14.89
CA LYS A 4 -3.03 -9.43 -14.87
C LYS A 4 -4.16 -8.95 -13.96
N VAL A 5 -3.83 -8.05 -13.05
CA VAL A 5 -4.75 -7.51 -12.05
C VAL A 5 -5.07 -6.06 -12.43
N PRO A 6 -6.36 -5.70 -12.58
CA PRO A 6 -6.76 -4.33 -12.86
C PRO A 6 -6.21 -3.32 -11.83
N PRO A 7 -5.92 -2.08 -12.24
CA PRO A 7 -5.37 -1.06 -11.34
C PRO A 7 -6.21 -0.80 -10.08
N THR A 8 -7.54 -0.90 -10.22
CA THR A 8 -8.52 -0.75 -9.13
C THR A 8 -8.32 -1.76 -7.99
N LEU A 9 -7.81 -2.95 -8.29
CA LEU A 9 -7.49 -3.97 -7.29
C LEU A 9 -6.01 -3.91 -6.90
N ASN A 10 -5.14 -3.59 -7.85
CA ASN A 10 -3.71 -3.53 -7.62
C ASN A 10 -3.30 -2.46 -6.59
N GLN A 11 -4.06 -1.36 -6.46
CA GLN A 11 -3.79 -0.32 -5.46
C GLN A 11 -3.72 -0.85 -4.02
N PHE A 12 -4.46 -1.91 -3.66
CA PHE A 12 -4.44 -2.51 -2.31
C PHE A 12 -3.19 -3.32 -2.02
N THR A 13 -2.36 -3.60 -3.04
CA THR A 13 -1.03 -4.19 -2.84
C THR A 13 -0.02 -3.17 -2.34
N LYS A 14 -0.28 -1.87 -2.56
CA LYS A 14 0.52 -0.75 -2.07
C LYS A 14 -0.01 -0.35 -0.71
N THR A 15 0.75 -0.68 0.31
CA THR A 15 0.36 -0.47 1.71
C THR A 15 1.36 0.44 2.39
N LEU A 16 0.92 1.14 3.43
CA LEU A 16 1.76 1.93 4.32
C LEU A 16 2.95 1.09 4.82
N ASP A 17 4.12 1.72 4.96
CA ASP A 17 5.29 1.05 5.49
C ASP A 17 5.08 0.66 6.97
N LYS A 18 5.89 -0.29 7.45
CA LYS A 18 5.70 -0.86 8.80
C LYS A 18 5.94 0.15 9.92
N ASN A 19 6.85 1.12 9.72
CA ASN A 19 7.21 2.08 10.74
C ASN A 19 6.11 3.13 10.89
N LEU A 20 5.68 3.72 9.78
CA LEU A 20 4.59 4.68 9.75
C LEU A 20 3.27 4.06 10.20
N ALA A 21 3.01 2.80 9.83
CA ALA A 21 1.85 2.06 10.34
C ALA A 21 1.91 1.91 11.86
N SER A 22 3.08 1.63 12.44
CA SER A 22 3.19 1.44 13.90
C SER A 22 2.92 2.73 14.66
N ASN A 23 3.39 3.88 14.16
CA ASN A 23 3.09 5.19 14.75
C ASN A 23 1.60 5.53 14.63
N LEU A 24 1.00 5.27 13.46
CA LEU A 24 -0.44 5.44 13.24
C LEU A 24 -1.27 4.56 14.19
N PHE A 25 -0.90 3.29 14.38
CA PHE A 25 -1.59 2.40 15.32
C PHE A 25 -1.47 2.84 16.78
N LYS A 26 -0.32 3.39 17.20
CA LYS A 26 -0.16 3.95 18.56
C LYS A 26 -1.10 5.11 18.82
N MET A 27 -1.24 6.00 17.83
CA MET A 27 -2.17 7.12 17.91
C MET A 27 -3.62 6.63 17.92
N LEU A 28 -3.99 5.70 17.03
CA LEU A 28 -5.35 5.13 16.96
C LEU A 28 -5.80 4.43 18.25
N LEU A 29 -4.89 3.88 19.06
CA LEU A 29 -5.24 3.31 20.38
C LEU A 29 -5.76 4.37 21.36
N LYS A 30 -5.35 5.63 21.22
CA LYS A 30 -5.82 6.75 22.06
C LYS A 30 -7.20 7.27 21.63
N TYR A 31 -7.56 7.07 20.37
CA TYR A 31 -8.78 7.57 19.74
C TYR A 31 -9.64 6.39 19.30
N ARG A 32 -10.43 5.86 20.24
CA ARG A 32 -11.45 4.85 19.93
C ARG A 32 -12.57 5.49 19.12
N PRO A 33 -13.02 4.89 18.01
CA PRO A 33 -14.00 5.51 17.12
C PRO A 33 -15.44 5.31 17.60
N GLU A 34 -16.23 6.38 17.56
CA GLU A 34 -17.69 6.35 17.38
C GLU A 34 -18.00 6.65 15.90
N ASP A 35 -18.72 5.69 15.31
CA ASP A 35 -19.50 5.63 14.07
C ASP A 35 -19.08 6.27 12.72
N GLU A 36 -19.78 5.77 11.70
CA GLU A 36 -19.35 5.62 10.31
C GLU A 36 -19.96 6.67 9.37
N ALA A 37 -19.15 7.59 8.83
CA ALA A 37 -19.37 8.18 7.50
C ALA A 37 -18.18 9.02 7.03
N ALA A 38 -17.69 8.74 5.82
CA ALA A 38 -17.48 9.77 4.77
C ALA A 38 -16.86 9.14 3.52
N LYS A 39 -17.52 9.34 2.37
CA LYS A 39 -16.89 9.33 1.05
C LYS A 39 -17.36 10.56 0.29
N LYS A 40 -16.44 11.15 -0.48
CA LYS A 40 -16.59 12.27 -1.42
C LYS A 40 -16.17 13.67 -0.92
N MET A 41 -15.08 13.71 -0.15
CA MET A 41 -14.32 14.93 0.17
C MET A 41 -12.82 14.57 0.04
N GLU A 42 -11.92 15.53 -0.17
CA GLU A 42 -10.46 15.37 -0.28
C GLU A 42 -9.80 14.87 1.02
N ILE A 43 -10.26 13.73 1.51
CA ILE A 43 -9.86 13.16 2.78
C ILE A 43 -8.58 12.33 2.53
N PRO A 44 -7.51 12.58 3.30
CA PRO A 44 -6.31 11.76 3.23
C PRO A 44 -6.65 10.32 3.67
N TYR A 45 -6.29 9.34 2.84
CA TYR A 45 -6.56 7.93 3.13
C TYR A 45 -5.27 7.12 3.06
N CYS A 46 -5.19 6.06 3.87
CA CYS A 46 -4.07 5.13 3.83
C CYS A 46 -4.58 3.69 3.80
N ILE A 47 -3.82 2.82 3.12
CA ILE A 47 -4.09 1.39 3.07
C ILE A 47 -3.08 0.69 3.97
N VAL A 48 -3.56 -0.06 4.96
CA VAL A 48 -2.71 -0.73 5.96
C VAL A 48 -2.85 -2.24 5.85
N LYS A 49 -1.76 -2.97 6.14
CA LYS A 49 -1.77 -4.44 6.16
C LYS A 49 -2.44 -4.99 7.42
N GLY A 50 -3.42 -5.87 7.19
CA GLY A 50 -4.02 -6.75 8.20
C GLY A 50 -5.33 -6.23 8.79
N LYS A 51 -6.47 -6.75 8.30
CA LYS A 51 -7.81 -6.44 8.80
C LYS A 51 -8.03 -6.79 10.29
N SER A 52 -7.31 -7.80 10.78
CA SER A 52 -7.37 -8.20 12.19
C SER A 52 -6.69 -7.18 13.10
N ARG A 53 -5.61 -6.53 12.63
CA ARG A 53 -4.92 -5.47 13.39
C ARG A 53 -5.80 -4.23 13.55
N LEU A 54 -6.59 -3.89 12.52
CA LEU A 54 -7.61 -2.84 12.61
C LEU A 54 -8.72 -3.23 13.59
N GLY A 55 -9.20 -4.48 13.52
CA GLY A 55 -10.22 -5.00 14.45
C GLY A 55 -9.82 -4.93 15.92
N ALA A 56 -8.55 -5.22 16.22
CA ALA A 56 -8.02 -5.18 17.58
C ALA A 56 -8.16 -3.81 18.26
N ILE A 57 -8.08 -2.70 17.51
CA ILE A 57 -8.23 -1.34 18.06
C ILE A 57 -9.66 -1.08 18.54
N VAL A 58 -10.65 -1.63 17.82
CA VAL A 58 -12.08 -1.45 18.12
C VAL A 58 -12.66 -2.64 18.90
N HIS A 59 -11.81 -3.53 19.42
CA HIS A 59 -12.20 -4.74 20.13
C HIS A 59 -13.14 -5.67 19.32
N LYS A 60 -13.01 -5.68 18.00
CA LYS A 60 -13.73 -6.60 17.10
C LYS A 60 -12.75 -7.59 16.47
N LYS A 61 -13.24 -8.76 16.04
CA LYS A 61 -12.39 -9.75 15.35
C LYS A 61 -11.74 -9.20 14.08
N THR A 62 -12.46 -8.32 13.38
CA THR A 62 -12.00 -7.66 12.15
C THR A 62 -12.64 -6.29 12.01
N ALA A 63 -11.92 -5.33 11.43
CA ALA A 63 -12.48 -4.07 10.92
C ALA A 63 -12.02 -3.85 9.47
N SER A 64 -12.91 -3.35 8.63
CA SER A 64 -12.63 -3.04 7.22
C SER A 64 -11.98 -1.66 7.06
N VAL A 65 -12.49 -0.66 7.80
CA VAL A 65 -12.05 0.74 7.77
C VAL A 65 -12.10 1.31 9.18
N LEU A 66 -11.20 2.25 9.49
CA LEU A 66 -11.23 3.06 10.69
C LEU A 66 -11.08 4.53 10.30
N CYS A 67 -11.81 5.42 10.96
CA CYS A 67 -11.80 6.85 10.71
C CYS A 67 -11.54 7.61 12.01
N LEU A 68 -10.73 8.66 11.94
CA LEU A 68 -10.57 9.64 13.01
C LEU A 68 -11.36 10.89 12.64
N THR A 69 -12.37 11.23 13.44
CA THR A 69 -13.19 12.44 13.25
C THR A 69 -12.58 13.64 13.97
N THR A 70 -12.00 13.41 15.15
CA THR A 70 -11.39 14.46 15.98
C THR A 70 -10.09 13.95 16.60
N VAL A 71 -9.14 14.87 16.83
CA VAL A 71 -7.83 14.59 17.45
C VAL A 71 -7.63 15.63 18.55
N LYS A 72 -7.15 15.21 19.74
CA LYS A 72 -6.82 16.14 20.83
C LYS A 72 -5.64 17.00 20.42
N ASN A 73 -5.53 18.17 21.04
CA ASN A 73 -4.49 19.14 20.70
C ASN A 73 -3.05 18.59 20.90
N GLU A 74 -2.86 17.71 21.89
CA GLU A 74 -1.57 17.09 22.22
C GLU A 74 -1.01 16.23 21.07
N ASP A 75 -1.87 15.49 20.35
CA ASP A 75 -1.45 14.58 19.28
C ASP A 75 -1.49 15.26 17.89
N LYS A 76 -1.90 16.52 17.81
CA LYS A 76 -2.12 17.23 16.53
C LYS A 76 -0.83 17.36 15.70
N LEU A 77 0.30 17.58 16.36
CA LEU A 77 1.61 17.69 15.71
C LEU A 77 2.06 16.35 15.11
N GLU A 78 1.91 15.25 15.85
CA GLU A 78 2.26 13.91 15.37
C GLU A 78 1.31 13.49 14.23
N PHE A 79 0.02 13.78 14.38
CA PHE A 79 -0.98 13.51 13.35
C PHE A 79 -0.69 14.25 12.05
N SER A 80 -0.30 15.53 12.11
CA SER A 80 0.04 16.32 10.92
C SER A 80 1.18 15.71 10.13
N ARG A 81 2.23 15.21 10.79
CA ARG A 81 3.37 14.54 10.13
C ARG A 81 2.93 13.25 9.44
N ILE A 82 2.07 12.47 10.10
CA ILE A 82 1.52 11.23 9.53
C ILE A 82 0.63 11.55 8.32
N LEU A 83 -0.19 12.59 8.40
CA LEU A 83 -1.04 13.03 7.29
C LEU A 83 -0.24 13.46 6.06
N GLU A 84 0.82 14.23 6.26
CA GLU A 84 1.70 14.66 5.17
C GLU A 84 2.35 13.46 4.46
N ALA A 85 2.88 12.51 5.25
CA ALA A 85 3.44 11.27 4.72
C ALA A 85 2.40 10.39 4.01
N ILE A 86 1.13 10.39 4.46
CA ILE A 86 0.04 9.65 3.82
C ILE A 86 -0.35 10.29 2.48
N LYS A 87 -0.53 11.62 2.44
CA LYS A 87 -0.88 12.35 1.22
C LYS A 87 0.14 12.13 0.11
N ALA A 88 1.42 12.27 0.44
CA ALA A 88 2.53 12.04 -0.49
C ALA A 88 2.59 10.61 -1.05
N ASN A 89 2.06 9.63 -0.31
CA ASN A 89 2.12 8.22 -0.70
C ASN A 89 0.88 7.70 -1.41
N PHE A 90 -0.30 8.26 -1.12
CA PHE A 90 -1.58 7.78 -1.63
C PHE A 90 -2.28 8.79 -2.54
N ASN A 91 -2.62 9.97 -2.01
CA ASN A 91 -3.41 10.97 -2.72
C ASN A 91 -2.63 11.57 -3.91
N ASP A 92 -1.39 11.99 -3.71
CA ASP A 92 -0.58 12.63 -4.76
C ASP A 92 -0.18 11.66 -5.87
N LYS A 93 -0.19 10.35 -5.57
CA LYS A 93 0.14 9.26 -6.50
C LYS A 93 -1.08 8.59 -7.09
N TYR A 94 -2.28 9.13 -6.85
CA TYR A 94 -3.54 8.52 -7.28
C TYR A 94 -3.59 8.26 -8.79
N ASP A 95 -3.15 9.24 -9.59
CA ASP A 95 -3.13 9.11 -11.05
C ASP A 95 -2.16 8.05 -11.57
N GLU A 96 -1.03 7.84 -10.87
CA GLU A 96 -0.11 6.74 -11.18
C GLU A 96 -0.78 5.40 -10.87
N TYR A 97 -1.41 5.27 -9.69
CA TYR A 97 -2.04 4.03 -9.26
C TYR A 97 -3.21 3.61 -10.14
N ARG A 98 -4.00 4.57 -10.66
CA ARG A 98 -5.09 4.30 -11.60
C ARG A 98 -4.61 3.68 -12.91
N LYS A 99 -3.39 3.99 -13.34
CA LYS A 99 -2.82 3.53 -14.61
C LYS A 99 -2.01 2.24 -14.45
N ARG A 100 -1.64 1.88 -13.22
CA ARG A 100 -0.70 0.79 -12.94
C ARG A 100 -1.39 -0.56 -12.76
N TRP A 101 -1.29 -1.40 -13.78
CA TRP A 101 -1.72 -2.80 -13.71
C TRP A 101 -0.78 -3.63 -12.83
N GLY A 102 -1.36 -4.62 -12.14
CA GLY A 102 -0.64 -5.56 -11.30
C GLY A 102 -0.52 -6.94 -11.92
N GLY A 103 0.20 -7.83 -11.23
CA GLY A 103 0.32 -9.23 -11.63
C GLY A 103 1.18 -9.42 -12.89
N GLY A 104 0.92 -10.48 -13.65
CA GLY A 104 1.75 -10.86 -14.80
C GLY A 104 3.15 -11.33 -14.44
N ILE A 105 3.40 -11.66 -13.17
CA ILE A 105 4.72 -12.08 -12.69
C ILE A 105 4.91 -13.56 -13.03
N MET A 106 5.88 -13.84 -13.90
CA MET A 106 6.26 -15.20 -14.28
C MET A 106 6.92 -15.92 -13.09
N GLY A 107 6.75 -17.26 -13.01
CA GLY A 107 7.30 -18.04 -11.90
C GLY A 107 8.83 -18.07 -11.88
N SER A 108 9.43 -18.22 -10.69
CA SER A 108 10.89 -18.19 -10.47
C SER A 108 11.67 -19.17 -11.36
N LYS A 109 11.19 -20.41 -11.49
CA LYS A 109 11.80 -21.43 -12.37
C LYS A 109 11.81 -21.01 -13.84
N SER A 110 10.71 -20.41 -14.29
CA SER A 110 10.60 -19.94 -15.68
C SER A 110 11.47 -18.72 -15.91
N LEU A 111 11.52 -17.78 -14.95
CA LEU A 111 12.36 -16.59 -15.02
C LEU A 111 13.85 -16.97 -15.08
N ALA A 112 14.26 -17.95 -14.28
CA ALA A 112 15.62 -18.49 -14.30
C ALA A 112 15.97 -19.11 -15.67
N LYS A 113 15.04 -19.88 -16.27
CA LYS A 113 15.23 -20.46 -17.61
C LYS A 113 15.35 -19.39 -18.70
N THR A 114 14.47 -18.39 -18.71
CA THR A 114 14.53 -17.27 -19.67
C THR A 114 15.82 -16.49 -19.49
N LYS A 115 16.19 -16.13 -18.26
CA LYS A 115 17.44 -15.42 -17.95
C LYS A 115 18.69 -16.20 -18.39
N ALA A 116 18.70 -17.52 -18.22
CA ALA A 116 19.80 -18.35 -18.70
C ALA A 116 19.92 -18.33 -20.23
N LYS A 117 18.79 -18.42 -20.94
CA LYS A 117 18.74 -18.29 -22.41
C LYS A 117 19.19 -16.91 -22.88
N ASP A 118 18.67 -15.84 -22.29
CA ASP A 118 19.01 -14.46 -22.64
C ASP A 118 20.51 -14.20 -22.45
N LYS A 119 21.10 -14.77 -21.39
CA LYS A 119 22.55 -14.66 -21.13
C LYS A 119 23.40 -15.36 -22.19
N VAL A 120 22.97 -16.53 -22.68
CA VAL A 120 23.68 -17.25 -23.75
C VAL A 120 23.56 -16.48 -25.06
N LEU A 121 22.34 -16.06 -25.40
CA LEU A 121 22.09 -15.28 -26.62
C LEU A 121 22.90 -13.97 -26.63
N ALA A 122 22.94 -13.26 -25.50
CA ALA A 122 23.75 -12.04 -25.35
C ALA A 122 25.25 -12.29 -25.51
N LYS A 123 25.75 -13.45 -25.06
CA LYS A 123 27.15 -13.85 -25.30
C LYS A 123 27.41 -14.13 -26.78
N GLU A 124 26.49 -14.81 -27.45
CA GLU A 124 26.61 -15.14 -28.87
C GLU A 124 26.55 -13.88 -29.77
N THR A 125 25.64 -12.95 -29.50
CA THR A 125 25.60 -11.67 -30.22
C THR A 125 26.83 -10.82 -29.96
N ALA A 126 27.33 -10.75 -28.72
CA ALA A 126 28.57 -10.05 -28.41
C ALA A 126 29.79 -10.64 -29.15
N GLN A 127 29.83 -11.97 -29.31
CA GLN A 127 30.88 -12.65 -30.06
C GLN A 127 30.76 -12.49 -31.58
N ARG A 128 29.54 -12.28 -32.11
CA ARG A 128 29.30 -12.00 -33.54
C ARG A 128 29.56 -10.55 -33.94
N MET A 129 29.52 -9.62 -32.99
CA MET A 129 29.77 -8.19 -33.24
C MET A 129 31.25 -7.80 -33.08
N ASN A 130 32.08 -8.70 -32.56
CA ASN A 130 33.54 -8.63 -32.62
C ASN A 130 34.05 -9.40 -33.84
#